data_AF-A0A973A3W1-F1
#
_entry.id   AF-A0A973A3W1-F1
#
_cell.length_a   1.000
_cell.length_b   1.000
_cell.length_c   1.000
_cell.angle_alpha   90.00
_cell.angle_beta   90.00
_cell.angle_gamma   90.00
#
_symmetry.space_group_name_H-M   'P 1'
#
loop_
_entity.id
_entity.type
_entity.pdbx_description
1 polymer ?
#
loop_
_entity_poly.entity_id
_entity_poly.type
_entity_poly.pdbx_seq_one_letter_code
_entity_poly.pdbx_strand_id
1 'polypeptide(L)'
;MKKSNWQLTQYLSLYVGFIQLVHFTLLCVSGYHYIKYNTIELLAPPPAQGWSQQAIYFLLGCGIIDAILVLFTLYFVYMYLFLGVLKRTLGITLFSGSTITALIFGIGTLPSGAWSFHPLSYWIMVGLFVPFIVLLFKIWRSE
;
A
#
# COMPACT_ATOMS: atom_id res chain seq x y z
N MET A 1 -5.53 -27.67 1.12
CA MET A 1 -5.41 -26.62 2.17
C MET A 1 -6.45 -26.88 3.27
N LYS A 2 -6.07 -26.89 4.57
CA LYS A 2 -7.03 -27.11 5.69
C LYS A 2 -8.11 -26.00 5.69
N LYS A 3 -9.36 -26.33 6.01
CA LYS A 3 -10.53 -25.41 5.96
C LYS A 3 -10.31 -24.08 6.72
N SER A 4 -9.68 -24.12 7.89
CA SER A 4 -9.34 -22.91 8.68
C SER A 4 -8.30 -22.02 8.01
N ASN A 5 -7.31 -22.61 7.33
CA ASN A 5 -6.32 -21.87 6.57
C ASN A 5 -6.94 -21.17 5.36
N TRP A 6 -7.97 -21.76 4.76
CA TRP A 6 -8.69 -21.13 3.66
C TRP A 6 -9.50 -19.92 4.10
N GLN A 7 -10.28 -20.04 5.18
CA GLN A 7 -11.08 -18.94 5.73
C GLN A 7 -10.21 -17.73 6.08
N LEU A 8 -9.09 -17.94 6.76
CA LEU A 8 -8.18 -16.83 7.11
C LEU A 8 -7.60 -16.15 5.86
N THR A 9 -7.26 -16.88 4.80
CA THR A 9 -6.76 -16.26 3.56
C THR A 9 -7.85 -15.40 2.91
N GLN A 10 -9.11 -15.84 2.91
CA GLN A 10 -10.22 -15.04 2.39
C GLN A 10 -10.44 -13.76 3.20
N TYR A 11 -10.44 -13.84 4.54
CA TYR A 11 -10.55 -12.66 5.40
C TYR A 11 -9.42 -11.67 5.15
N LEU A 12 -8.18 -12.15 5.06
CA LEU A 12 -7.02 -11.31 4.74
C LEU A 12 -7.14 -10.69 3.35
N SER A 13 -7.56 -11.44 2.34
CA SER A 13 -7.76 -10.90 0.98
C SER A 13 -8.87 -9.86 0.93
N LEU A 14 -9.96 -10.05 1.67
CA LEU A 14 -11.04 -9.07 1.76
C LEU A 14 -10.56 -7.78 2.45
N TYR A 15 -9.87 -7.92 3.57
CA TYR A 15 -9.26 -6.79 4.28
C TYR A 15 -8.28 -6.02 3.39
N VAL A 16 -7.37 -6.73 2.72
CA VAL A 16 -6.41 -6.15 1.79
C VAL A 16 -7.11 -5.44 0.63
N GLY A 17 -8.15 -6.03 0.06
CA GLY A 17 -8.95 -5.39 -0.99
C GLY A 17 -9.59 -4.08 -0.51
N PHE A 18 -10.16 -4.08 0.70
CA PHE A 18 -10.72 -2.87 1.30
C PHE A 18 -9.66 -1.79 1.53
N ILE A 19 -8.53 -2.14 2.14
CA ILE A 19 -7.43 -1.20 2.36
C ILE A 19 -6.88 -0.65 1.03
N GLN A 20 -6.75 -1.48 0.00
CA GLN A 20 -6.30 -1.01 -1.32
C GLN A 20 -7.31 -0.07 -1.99
N LEU A 21 -8.62 -0.27 -1.82
CA LEU A 21 -9.63 0.67 -2.31
C LEU A 21 -9.47 2.03 -1.62
N VAL A 22 -9.38 2.04 -0.29
CA VAL A 22 -9.16 3.26 0.50
C VAL A 22 -7.86 3.94 0.07
N HIS A 23 -6.78 3.18 -0.04
CA HIS A 23 -5.47 3.69 -0.46
C HIS A 23 -5.52 4.30 -1.86
N PHE A 24 -6.18 3.63 -2.82
CA PHE A 24 -6.37 4.17 -4.18
C PHE A 24 -7.10 5.52 -4.14
N THR A 25 -8.20 5.61 -3.38
CA THR A 25 -8.96 6.86 -3.24
C THR A 25 -8.07 7.96 -2.67
N LEU A 26 -7.29 7.67 -1.62
CA LEU A 26 -6.39 8.64 -1.03
C LEU A 26 -5.24 9.05 -1.98
N LEU A 27 -4.76 8.15 -2.84
CA LEU A 27 -3.79 8.46 -3.88
C LEU A 27 -4.39 9.41 -4.93
N CYS A 28 -5.61 9.14 -5.39
CA CYS A 28 -6.31 10.03 -6.33
C CYS A 28 -6.56 11.42 -5.72
N VAL A 29 -6.98 11.49 -4.45
CA VAL A 29 -7.19 12.76 -3.74
C VAL A 29 -5.87 13.51 -3.59
N SER A 30 -4.79 12.83 -3.20
CA SER A 30 -3.46 13.43 -3.08
C SER A 30 -2.94 13.94 -4.43
N GLY A 31 -3.15 13.18 -5.50
CA GLY A 31 -2.82 13.59 -6.87
C GLY A 31 -3.61 14.83 -7.32
N TYR A 32 -4.92 14.88 -7.04
CA TYR A 32 -5.74 16.05 -7.32
C TYR A 32 -5.27 17.29 -6.52
N HIS A 33 -4.98 17.12 -5.23
CA HIS A 33 -4.45 18.19 -4.38
C HIS A 33 -3.12 18.72 -4.90
N TYR A 34 -2.22 17.83 -5.33
CA TYR A 34 -0.96 18.26 -5.92
C TYR A 34 -1.16 19.08 -7.20
N ILE A 35 -2.02 18.62 -8.11
CA ILE A 35 -2.29 19.34 -9.37
C ILE A 35 -2.88 20.73 -9.10
N LYS A 36 -3.74 20.87 -8.08
CA LYS A 36 -4.48 22.11 -7.81
C LYS A 36 -3.76 23.08 -6.89
N TYR A 37 -3.05 22.57 -5.89
CA TYR A 37 -2.48 23.35 -4.79
C TYR A 37 -0.96 23.19 -4.65
N ASN A 38 -0.34 22.31 -5.44
CA ASN A 38 1.09 21.97 -5.38
C ASN A 38 1.53 21.42 -4.01
N THR A 39 0.63 20.70 -3.33
CA THR A 39 0.84 20.13 -1.99
C THR A 39 0.53 18.63 -1.95
N ILE A 40 1.32 17.85 -1.20
CA ILE A 40 1.10 16.43 -0.92
C ILE A 40 1.02 16.26 0.60
N GLU A 41 -0.19 16.19 1.16
CA GLU A 41 -0.39 16.22 2.62
C GLU A 41 -1.16 15.01 3.18
N LEU A 42 -2.07 14.43 2.40
CA LEU A 42 -3.04 13.47 2.95
C LEU A 42 -2.41 12.12 3.27
N LEU A 43 -1.68 11.53 2.32
CA LEU A 43 -0.99 10.24 2.49
C LEU A 43 0.43 10.37 3.03
N ALA A 44 1.08 11.50 2.76
CA ALA A 44 2.43 11.79 3.20
C ALA A 44 2.48 13.19 3.84
N PRO A 45 1.96 13.35 5.07
CA PRO A 45 2.01 14.61 5.78
C PRO A 45 3.45 15.17 5.83
N PRO A 46 3.69 16.43 5.47
CA PRO A 46 5.04 16.98 5.33
C PRO A 46 5.74 17.16 6.68
N PRO A 47 7.08 17.30 6.71
CA PRO A 47 7.77 17.83 7.88
C PRO A 47 7.42 19.31 8.09
N ALA A 48 7.83 19.89 9.23
CA ALA A 48 7.49 21.28 9.59
C ALA A 48 7.88 22.33 8.54
N GLN A 49 8.96 22.10 7.78
CA GLN A 49 9.44 23.00 6.72
C GLN A 49 8.82 22.72 5.35
N GLY A 50 7.92 21.73 5.24
CA GLY A 50 7.38 21.28 3.96
C GLY A 50 8.28 20.26 3.24
N TRP A 51 7.77 19.70 2.14
CA TRP A 51 8.56 18.81 1.29
C TRP A 51 9.54 19.60 0.43
N SER A 52 10.80 19.15 0.37
CA SER A 52 11.73 19.64 -0.64
C SER A 52 11.27 19.23 -2.04
N GLN A 53 11.71 19.96 -3.07
CA GLN A 53 11.32 19.66 -4.45
C GLN A 53 11.75 18.25 -4.89
N GLN A 54 12.92 17.78 -4.43
CA GLN A 54 13.37 16.41 -4.66
C GLN A 54 12.45 15.39 -3.98
N ALA A 55 12.00 15.65 -2.74
CA ALA A 55 11.08 14.77 -2.04
C ALA A 55 9.71 14.72 -2.72
N ILE A 56 9.22 15.82 -3.27
CA ILE A 56 7.99 15.85 -4.06
C ILE A 56 8.08 14.90 -5.26
N TYR A 57 9.15 14.96 -6.05
CA TYR A 57 9.34 14.04 -7.19
C TYR A 57 9.43 12.59 -6.75
N PHE A 58 10.11 12.32 -5.65
CA PHE A 58 10.17 10.99 -5.05
C PHE A 58 8.76 10.49 -4.66
N LEU A 59 7.99 11.29 -3.94
CA LEU A 59 6.63 10.95 -3.49
C LEU A 59 5.67 10.74 -4.66
N LEU A 60 5.77 11.54 -5.72
CA LEU A 60 5.00 11.35 -6.95
C LEU A 60 5.36 10.01 -7.63
N GLY A 61 6.65 9.70 -7.72
CA GLY A 61 7.12 8.42 -8.23
C GLY A 61 6.56 7.24 -7.43
N CYS A 62 6.65 7.30 -6.09
CA CYS A 62 6.05 6.30 -5.20
C CYS A 62 4.54 6.18 -5.44
N GLY A 63 3.80 7.30 -5.43
CA GLY A 63 2.35 7.29 -5.60
C GLY A 63 1.88 6.71 -6.94
N ILE A 64 2.62 6.94 -8.03
CA ILE A 64 2.31 6.35 -9.34
C ILE A 64 2.50 4.82 -9.31
N ILE A 65 3.63 4.35 -8.76
CA ILE A 65 3.90 2.91 -8.68
C ILE A 65 2.89 2.23 -7.75
N ASP A 66 2.56 2.84 -6.61
CA ASP A 66 1.56 2.32 -5.68
C ASP A 66 0.19 2.27 -6.33
N ALA A 67 -0.22 3.30 -7.10
CA ALA A 67 -1.49 3.28 -7.84
C ALA A 67 -1.58 2.09 -8.82
N ILE A 68 -0.48 1.78 -9.54
CA ILE A 68 -0.42 0.62 -10.44
C ILE A 68 -0.55 -0.69 -9.63
N LEU A 69 0.23 -0.84 -8.56
CA LEU A 69 0.21 -2.03 -7.71
C LEU A 69 -1.17 -2.25 -7.07
N VAL A 70 -1.82 -1.17 -6.64
CA VAL A 70 -3.17 -1.18 -6.09
C VAL A 70 -4.17 -1.75 -7.09
N LEU A 71 -4.19 -1.25 -8.33
CA LEU A 71 -5.11 -1.73 -9.36
C LEU A 71 -4.95 -3.23 -9.64
N PHE A 72 -3.70 -3.70 -9.76
CA PHE A 72 -3.44 -5.12 -9.94
C PHE A 72 -3.76 -5.96 -8.69
N THR A 73 -3.57 -5.40 -7.49
CA THR A 73 -3.95 -6.07 -6.24
C THR A 73 -5.46 -6.21 -6.13
N LEU A 74 -6.23 -5.18 -6.50
CA LEU A 74 -7.69 -5.23 -6.55
C LEU A 74 -8.17 -6.29 -7.57
N TYR A 75 -7.52 -6.34 -8.73
CA TYR A 75 -7.78 -7.39 -9.72
C TYR A 75 -7.48 -8.79 -9.16
N PHE A 76 -6.35 -8.99 -8.48
CA PHE A 76 -6.01 -10.26 -7.82
C PHE A 76 -7.04 -10.64 -6.76
N VAL A 77 -7.44 -9.70 -5.90
CA VAL A 77 -8.46 -9.93 -4.85
C VAL A 77 -9.80 -10.31 -5.49
N TYR A 78 -10.19 -9.66 -6.58
CA TYR A 78 -11.40 -9.99 -7.31
C TYR A 78 -11.36 -11.43 -7.85
N MET A 79 -10.26 -11.79 -8.55
CA MET A 79 -10.06 -13.15 -9.05
C MET A 79 -10.12 -14.20 -7.94
N TYR A 80 -9.49 -13.93 -6.80
CA TYR A 80 -9.42 -14.89 -5.71
C TYR A 80 -10.76 -15.06 -4.98
N LEU A 81 -11.43 -13.96 -4.63
CA LEU A 81 -12.65 -13.99 -3.81
C LEU A 81 -13.90 -14.34 -4.59
N PHE A 82 -14.05 -13.84 -5.82
CA PHE A 82 -15.28 -13.97 -6.59
C PHE A 82 -15.19 -15.06 -7.66
N LEU A 83 -14.01 -15.29 -8.23
CA LEU A 83 -13.81 -16.33 -9.25
C LEU A 83 -13.18 -17.61 -8.68
N GLY A 84 -12.71 -17.60 -7.43
CA GLY A 84 -12.05 -18.74 -6.79
C GLY A 84 -10.69 -19.09 -7.41
N VAL A 85 -10.12 -18.21 -8.23
CA VAL A 85 -8.87 -18.47 -8.96
C VAL A 85 -7.69 -17.88 -8.21
N LEU A 86 -6.90 -18.74 -7.55
CA LEU A 86 -5.66 -18.33 -6.90
C LEU A 86 -4.48 -18.34 -7.90
N LYS A 87 -4.14 -17.16 -8.44
CA LYS A 87 -2.91 -16.98 -9.23
C LYS A 87 -1.72 -16.70 -8.31
N ARG A 88 -1.11 -17.76 -7.76
CA ARG A 88 -0.04 -17.66 -6.74
C ARG A 88 1.10 -16.72 -7.12
N THR A 89 1.68 -16.88 -8.32
CA THR A 89 2.80 -16.05 -8.79
C THR A 89 2.41 -14.57 -8.85
N LEU A 90 1.20 -14.26 -9.34
CA LEU A 90 0.69 -12.90 -9.38
C LEU A 90 0.57 -12.32 -7.96
N GLY A 91 -0.02 -13.07 -7.02
CA GLY A 91 -0.14 -12.65 -5.63
C GLY A 91 1.23 -12.35 -5.00
N ILE A 92 2.19 -13.28 -5.13
CA ILE A 92 3.55 -13.10 -4.59
C ILE A 92 4.20 -11.84 -5.16
N THR A 93 4.14 -11.64 -6.48
CA THR A 93 4.74 -10.47 -7.14
C THR A 93 4.12 -9.17 -6.63
N LEU A 94 2.79 -9.10 -6.55
CA LEU A 94 2.08 -7.88 -6.15
C LEU A 94 2.30 -7.53 -4.67
N PHE A 95 2.22 -8.51 -3.78
CA PHE A 95 2.42 -8.25 -2.35
C PHE A 95 3.89 -7.99 -2.01
N SER A 96 4.83 -8.63 -2.70
CA SER A 96 6.26 -8.30 -2.56
C SER A 96 6.55 -6.89 -3.09
N GLY A 97 6.02 -6.54 -4.26
CA GLY A 97 6.13 -5.20 -4.83
C GLY A 97 5.61 -4.13 -3.87
N SER A 98 4.39 -4.30 -3.35
CA SER A 98 3.78 -3.37 -2.39
C SER A 98 4.59 -3.27 -1.08
N THR A 99 5.17 -4.37 -0.61
CA THR A 99 6.04 -4.36 0.57
C THR A 99 7.34 -3.59 0.30
N ILE A 100 7.95 -3.80 -0.86
CA ILE A 100 9.17 -3.10 -1.26
C ILE A 100 8.92 -1.61 -1.43
N THR A 101 7.84 -1.19 -2.10
CA THR A 101 7.52 0.23 -2.28
C THR A 101 7.27 0.92 -0.94
N ALA A 102 6.56 0.26 -0.01
CA ALA A 102 6.36 0.78 1.35
C ALA A 102 7.69 0.96 2.11
N LEU A 103 8.64 0.03 1.97
CA LEU A 103 9.98 0.16 2.57
C LEU A 103 10.78 1.29 1.93
N ILE A 104 10.77 1.40 0.60
CA ILE A 104 11.42 2.50 -0.13
C ILE A 104 10.84 3.84 0.32
N PHE A 105 9.52 3.95 0.40
CA PHE A 105 8.83 5.12 0.92
C PHE A 105 9.29 5.46 2.34
N GLY A 106 9.33 4.48 3.24
CA GLY A 106 9.76 4.66 4.62
C GLY A 106 11.20 5.18 4.69
N ILE A 107 12.13 4.50 4.01
CA ILE A 107 13.54 4.89 3.96
C ILE A 107 13.72 6.29 3.34
N GLY A 108 13.00 6.60 2.27
CA GLY A 108 13.10 7.88 1.56
C GLY A 108 12.51 9.06 2.34
N THR A 109 11.52 8.80 3.21
CA THR A 109 10.83 9.87 3.97
C THR A 109 11.34 10.01 5.41
N LEU A 110 11.95 9.00 6.01
CA LEU A 110 12.45 9.06 7.38
C LEU A 110 13.44 10.24 7.62
N PRO A 111 14.44 10.51 6.75
CA PRO A 111 15.42 11.57 6.96
C PRO A 111 14.84 12.99 6.89
N SER A 112 13.62 13.15 6.35
CA SER A 112 12.95 14.44 6.26
C SER A 112 12.46 14.97 7.61
N GLY A 113 12.36 14.12 8.64
CA GLY A 113 11.77 14.45 9.93
C GLY A 113 10.24 14.39 9.96
N ALA A 114 9.57 14.07 8.84
CA ALA A 114 8.11 13.98 8.76
C ALA A 114 7.51 12.94 9.73
N TRP A 115 8.21 11.82 9.93
CA TRP A 115 7.80 10.76 10.86
C TRP A 115 7.81 11.23 12.31
N SER A 116 8.76 12.07 12.70
CA SER A 116 8.81 12.64 14.05
C SER A 116 7.76 13.74 14.25
N PHE A 117 7.42 14.46 13.18
CA PHE A 117 6.41 15.52 13.21
C PHE A 117 4.97 14.98 13.18
N HIS A 118 4.74 13.87 12.46
CA HIS A 118 3.43 13.21 12.33
C HIS A 118 3.48 11.71 12.70
N PRO A 119 3.92 11.33 13.90
CA PRO A 119 4.21 9.92 14.23
C PRO A 119 2.99 9.01 14.08
N LEU A 120 1.82 9.46 14.53
CA LEU A 120 0.60 8.65 14.45
C LEU A 120 0.20 8.35 13.01
N SER A 121 0.26 9.34 12.10
CA SER A 121 -0.14 9.16 10.70
C SER A 121 0.72 8.08 10.02
N TYR A 122 2.03 8.14 10.20
CA TYR A 122 2.96 7.19 9.60
C TYR A 122 2.86 5.79 10.23
N TRP A 123 2.78 5.68 11.56
CA TRP A 123 2.71 4.38 12.23
C TRP A 123 1.35 3.68 12.07
N ILE A 124 0.24 4.42 12.00
CA ILE A 124 -1.07 3.85 11.64
C ILE A 124 -1.01 3.26 10.25
N MET A 125 -0.42 3.99 9.28
CA MET A 125 -0.24 3.46 7.93
C MET A 125 0.56 2.15 7.96
N VAL A 126 1.71 2.10 8.64
CA VAL A 126 2.49 0.85 8.79
C VAL A 126 1.60 -0.28 9.34
N GLY A 127 0.85 -0.02 10.42
CA GLY A 127 -0.03 -1.01 11.03
C GLY A 127 -1.13 -1.51 10.09
N LEU A 128 -1.77 -0.62 9.32
CA LEU A 128 -2.82 -0.96 8.37
C LEU A 128 -2.35 -1.91 7.27
N PHE A 129 -1.06 -1.82 6.88
CA PHE A 129 -0.47 -2.65 5.84
C PHE A 129 0.22 -3.93 6.36
N VAL A 130 0.39 -4.14 7.68
CA VAL A 130 0.92 -5.40 8.24
C VAL A 130 0.21 -6.66 7.71
N PRO A 131 -1.14 -6.70 7.57
CA PRO A 131 -1.83 -7.86 7.03
C PRO A 131 -1.42 -8.25 5.59
N PHE A 132 -0.81 -7.35 4.81
CA PHE A 132 -0.28 -7.67 3.48
C PHE A 132 0.88 -8.65 3.57
N ILE A 133 1.77 -8.45 4.55
CA ILE A 133 2.92 -9.32 4.79
C ILE A 133 2.43 -10.70 5.22
N VAL A 134 1.42 -10.76 6.10
CA VAL A 134 0.80 -12.02 6.52
C VAL A 134 0.17 -12.75 5.34
N LEU A 135 -0.58 -12.04 4.47
CA LEU A 135 -1.18 -12.61 3.27
C LEU A 135 -0.12 -13.12 2.28
N LEU A 136 0.97 -12.38 2.08
CA LEU A 136 2.12 -12.79 1.25
C LEU A 136 2.67 -14.13 1.72
N PHE A 137 2.99 -14.27 3.01
CA PHE A 137 3.52 -15.52 3.56
C PHE A 137 2.53 -16.68 3.37
N LYS A 138 1.23 -16.43 3.50
CA LYS A 138 0.21 -17.47 3.30
C LYS A 138 0.09 -17.93 1.85
N ILE A 139 0.12 -17.01 0.89
CA ILE A 139 0.11 -17.33 -0.53
C ILE A 139 1.41 -18.04 -0.93
N TRP A 140 2.54 -17.63 -0.34
CA TRP A 140 3.81 -18.29 -0.58
C TRP A 140 3.81 -19.75 -0.11
N ARG A 141 3.22 -20.04 1.06
CA ARG A 141 3.13 -21.38 1.66
C ARG A 141 1.99 -22.27 1.15
N SER A 142 1.15 -21.83 0.22
CA SER A 142 -0.09 -22.55 -0.13
C SER A 142 0.11 -23.78 -1.05
N GLU A 143 1.17 -24.56 -0.83
CA GLU A 143 1.40 -25.88 -1.42
C GLU A 143 0.90 -26.99 -0.50
#